data_AF-A0A0V1Q1L8-F1
#
_entry.id   AF-A0A0V1Q1L8-F1
#
_cell.length_a   1.000
_cell.length_b   1.000
_cell.length_c   1.000
_cell.angle_alpha   90.00
_cell.angle_beta   90.00
_cell.angle_gamma   90.00
#
_symmetry.space_group_name_H-M   'P 1'
#
loop_
_entity.id
_entity.type
_entity.pdbx_description
1 polymer ?
#
loop_
_entity_poly.entity_id
_entity_poly.type
_entity_poly.pdbx_seq_one_letter_code
_entity_poly.pdbx_strand_id
1 'polypeptide(L)'
;MVVASPAGILVSGFLGLITRRMQVLIVGKEYPRSFNRVPGYLYSVGAFVGGYLIFSNIVENNRELLDRRLTILREQRALKDAFHEFKEEPDHRFISEKRGRFFKLMDKFSTAEK
;
A
#
# COMPACT_ATOMS: atom_id res chain seq x y z
N MET A 1 -10.12 -6.99 -12.77
CA MET A 1 -11.37 -7.23 -12.04
C MET A 1 -11.06 -7.00 -10.58
N VAL A 2 -11.77 -6.14 -9.86
CA VAL A 2 -11.45 -5.83 -8.45
C VAL A 2 -11.67 -7.10 -7.62
N VAL A 3 -10.60 -7.70 -7.08
CA VAL A 3 -10.72 -8.82 -6.15
C VAL A 3 -11.04 -8.26 -4.77
N ALA A 4 -12.29 -7.85 -4.59
CA ALA A 4 -12.79 -7.49 -3.28
C ALA A 4 -12.95 -8.77 -2.46
N SER A 5 -12.03 -9.01 -1.52
CA SER A 5 -12.14 -10.15 -0.63
C SER A 5 -13.30 -9.93 0.34
N PRO A 6 -14.17 -10.94 0.57
CA PRO A 6 -15.24 -10.86 1.57
C PRO A 6 -14.70 -10.46 2.95
N ALA A 7 -13.53 -10.97 3.32
CA ALA A 7 -12.87 -10.60 4.57
C ALA A 7 -12.45 -9.13 4.58
N GLY A 8 -11.95 -8.60 3.46
CA GLY A 8 -11.60 -7.19 3.33
C GLY A 8 -12.81 -6.27 3.49
N ILE A 9 -13.93 -6.61 2.86
CA ILE A 9 -15.19 -5.87 3.00
C ILE A 9 -15.68 -5.89 4.46
N LEU A 10 -15.67 -7.05 5.11
CA LEU A 10 -16.10 -7.20 6.50
C LEU A 10 -15.23 -6.38 7.46
N VAL A 11 -13.90 -6.46 7.31
CA VAL A 11 -12.95 -5.71 8.13
C VAL A 11 -13.11 -4.21 7.92
N SER A 12 -13.21 -3.75 6.67
CA SER A 12 -13.43 -2.33 6.37
C SER A 12 -14.76 -1.81 6.90
N GLY A 13 -15.83 -2.59 6.77
CA GLY A 13 -17.12 -2.24 7.36
C GLY A 13 -17.05 -2.15 8.89
N PHE A 14 -16.41 -3.12 9.53
CA PHE A 14 -16.19 -3.12 10.98
C PHE A 14 -15.36 -1.91 11.45
N LEU A 15 -14.28 -1.58 10.72
CA LEU A 15 -13.48 -0.40 10.99
C LEU A 15 -14.32 0.89 10.88
N GLY A 16 -15.14 1.04 9.84
CA GLY A 16 -16.03 2.19 9.73
C GLY A 16 -17.01 2.30 10.90
N LEU A 17 -17.58 1.18 11.35
CA LEU A 17 -18.45 1.18 12.54
C LEU A 17 -17.71 1.62 13.81
N ILE A 18 -16.50 1.09 14.05
CA ILE A 18 -15.68 1.45 15.21
C ILE A 18 -15.25 2.90 15.15
N THR A 19 -14.75 3.36 14.01
CA THR A 19 -14.28 4.74 13.83
C THR A 19 -15.39 5.73 14.12
N ARG A 20 -16.62 5.47 13.62
CA ARG A 20 -17.76 6.31 13.95
C ARG A 20 -18.09 6.27 15.44
N ARG A 21 -18.08 5.09 16.06
CA ARG A 21 -18.30 4.96 17.51
C ARG A 21 -17.27 5.76 18.31
N MET A 22 -16.00 5.63 17.98
CA MET A 22 -14.90 6.39 18.61
C MET A 22 -15.07 7.89 18.42
N GLN A 23 -15.40 8.34 17.21
CA GLN A 23 -15.67 9.75 16.93
C GLN A 23 -16.79 10.30 17.81
N VAL A 24 -17.91 9.56 17.95
CA VAL A 24 -19.04 9.97 18.80
C VAL A 24 -18.62 10.06 20.27
N LEU A 25 -17.83 9.11 20.76
CA LEU A 25 -17.30 9.11 22.13
C LEU A 25 -16.37 10.30 22.38
N ILE A 26 -15.48 10.61 21.43
CA ILE A 26 -14.53 11.73 21.54
C ILE A 26 -15.25 13.08 21.52
N VAL A 27 -16.25 13.24 20.66
CA VAL A 27 -17.05 14.49 20.57
C VAL A 27 -17.98 14.65 21.79
N GLY A 28 -18.24 13.58 22.55
CA GLY A 28 -19.15 13.60 23.69
C GLY A 28 -20.61 13.79 23.29
N LYS A 29 -20.96 13.52 22.02
CA LYS A 29 -22.32 13.74 21.52
C LYS A 29 -23.24 12.61 21.91
N GLU A 30 -24.22 12.89 22.76
CA GLU A 30 -25.28 11.95 23.06
C GLU A 30 -26.30 11.92 21.93
N TYR A 31 -26.53 10.72 21.38
CA TYR A 31 -27.58 10.50 20.42
C TYR A 31 -28.79 9.90 21.13
N PRO A 32 -30.00 10.46 20.95
CA PRO A 32 -31.21 9.79 21.41
C PRO A 32 -31.29 8.40 20.76
N ARG A 33 -32.02 7.47 21.40
CA ARG A 33 -32.28 6.12 20.88
C ARG A 33 -33.23 6.17 19.67
N SER A 34 -32.87 6.91 18.63
CA SER A 34 -33.61 7.06 17.38
C SER A 34 -32.75 6.66 16.18
N PHE A 35 -33.39 6.51 15.03
CA PHE A 35 -32.73 6.23 13.76
C PHE A 35 -31.82 7.36 13.26
N ASN A 36 -31.86 8.55 13.88
CA ASN A 36 -31.03 9.71 13.48
C ASN A 36 -29.52 9.45 13.60
N ARG A 37 -29.09 8.43 14.35
CA ARG A 37 -27.69 8.02 14.45
C ARG A 37 -27.21 7.17 13.28
N VAL A 38 -28.12 6.48 12.57
CA VAL A 38 -27.80 5.48 11.53
C VAL A 38 -27.09 6.06 10.31
N PRO A 39 -27.48 7.24 9.76
CA PRO A 39 -26.80 7.80 8.59
C PRO A 39 -25.30 8.01 8.80
N GLY A 40 -24.88 8.45 10.00
CA GLY A 40 -23.47 8.66 10.31
C GLY A 40 -22.64 7.38 10.29
N TYR A 41 -23.22 6.25 10.72
CA TYR A 41 -22.56 4.93 10.62
C TYR A 41 -22.52 4.44 9.18
N LEU A 42 -23.59 4.63 8.41
CA LEU A 42 -23.63 4.27 6.99
C LEU A 42 -22.58 5.03 6.18
N TYR A 43 -22.44 6.34 6.39
CA TYR A 43 -21.41 7.13 5.71
C TYR A 43 -20.00 6.68 6.07
N SER A 44 -19.75 6.38 7.35
CA SER A 44 -18.43 5.91 7.78
C SER A 44 -18.10 4.53 7.18
N VAL A 45 -19.04 3.59 7.24
CA VAL A 45 -18.88 2.27 6.61
C VAL A 45 -18.65 2.41 5.11
N GLY A 46 -19.45 3.24 4.44
CA GLY A 46 -19.30 3.50 3.01
C GLY A 46 -17.94 4.08 2.65
N ALA A 47 -17.42 5.03 3.44
CA ALA A 47 -16.10 5.61 3.22
C ALA A 47 -14.98 4.56 3.36
N PHE A 48 -15.02 3.71 4.39
CA PHE A 48 -14.00 2.68 4.61
C PHE A 48 -14.06 1.56 3.56
N VAL A 49 -15.25 1.06 3.23
CA VAL A 49 -15.43 0.04 2.20
C VAL A 49 -15.06 0.60 0.83
N GLY A 50 -15.51 1.81 0.50
CA GLY A 50 -15.15 2.48 -0.75
C GLY A 50 -13.64 2.70 -0.88
N GLY A 51 -12.99 3.17 0.19
CA GLY A 51 -11.53 3.30 0.25
C GLY A 51 -10.83 1.95 0.01
N TYR A 52 -11.27 0.89 0.68
CA TYR A 52 -10.74 -0.45 0.47
C TYR A 52 -10.85 -0.92 -0.98
N LEU A 53 -11.98 -0.70 -1.65
CA LEU A 53 -12.17 -1.08 -3.05
C LEU A 53 -11.22 -0.32 -3.99
N ILE A 54 -10.93 0.95 -3.71
CA ILE A 54 -9.97 1.74 -4.49
C ILE A 54 -8.53 1.23 -4.25
N PHE A 55 -8.12 1.10 -2.99
CA PHE A 55 -6.75 0.71 -2.65
C PHE A 55 -6.44 -0.74 -3.03
N SER A 56 -7.41 -1.65 -2.95
CA SER A 56 -7.24 -3.05 -3.37
C SER A 56 -6.85 -3.15 -4.84
N ASN A 57 -7.50 -2.37 -5.72
CA ASN A 57 -7.15 -2.33 -7.14
C ASN A 57 -5.71 -1.82 -7.37
N ILE A 58 -5.30 -0.77 -6.65
CA ILE A 58 -3.92 -0.25 -6.74
C ILE A 58 -2.90 -1.31 -6.29
N VAL A 59 -3.18 -2.01 -5.19
CA VAL A 59 -2.29 -3.06 -4.66
C VAL A 59 -2.19 -4.23 -5.64
N GLU A 60 -3.30 -4.65 -6.24
CA GLU A 60 -3.34 -5.73 -7.22
C GLU A 60 -2.47 -5.41 -8.45
N ASN A 61 -2.65 -4.22 -9.03
CA ASN A 61 -1.85 -3.78 -10.18
C ASN A 61 -0.35 -3.75 -9.84
N ASN A 62 0.00 -3.30 -8.64
CA ASN A 62 1.39 -3.29 -8.19
C ASN A 62 1.94 -4.71 -8.00
N ARG A 63 1.15 -5.64 -7.46
CA ARG A 63 1.54 -7.05 -7.34
C ARG A 63 1.78 -7.68 -8.71
N GLU A 64 0.88 -7.46 -9.66
CA GLU A 64 1.03 -7.95 -11.03
C GLU A 64 2.32 -7.43 -11.69
N LEU A 65 2.63 -6.15 -11.51
CA LEU A 65 3.88 -5.55 -12.00
C LEU A 65 5.13 -6.16 -11.34
N LEU A 66 5.07 -6.41 -10.02
CA LEU A 66 6.17 -7.03 -9.29
C LEU A 66 6.38 -8.48 -9.71
N ASP A 67 5.31 -9.25 -9.88
CA ASP A 67 5.38 -10.64 -10.33
C ASP A 67 5.97 -10.75 -11.74
N ARG A 68 5.56 -9.87 -12.67
CA ARG A 68 6.17 -9.78 -14.00
C ARG A 68 7.67 -9.53 -13.93
N ARG A 69 8.11 -8.58 -13.09
CA ARG A 69 9.54 -8.29 -12.90
C ARG A 69 10.29 -9.46 -12.27
N LEU A 70 9.68 -10.15 -11.31
CA LEU A 70 10.26 -11.34 -10.69
C LEU A 70 10.44 -12.47 -11.69
N THR A 71 9.47 -12.69 -12.58
CA THR A 71 9.57 -13.70 -13.65
C THR A 71 10.73 -13.39 -14.58
N ILE A 72 10.87 -12.15 -15.06
CA ILE A 72 11.99 -11.72 -15.92
C ILE A 72 13.33 -11.93 -15.22
N LEU A 73 13.43 -11.57 -13.93
CA LEU A 73 14.67 -11.77 -13.17
C LEU A 73 15.03 -13.25 -13.00
N ARG A 74 14.02 -14.13 -12.86
CA ARG A 74 14.23 -15.58 -12.80
C ARG A 74 14.72 -16.13 -14.15
N GLU A 75 14.15 -15.66 -15.26
CA GLU A 75 14.59 -16.02 -16.61
C GLU A 75 16.03 -15.54 -16.87
N GLN A 76 16.34 -14.30 -16.52
CA GLN A 76 17.71 -13.77 -16.62
C GLN A 76 18.70 -14.56 -15.78
N ARG A 77 18.31 -14.98 -14.57
CA ARG A 77 19.15 -15.85 -13.73
C ARG A 77 19.37 -17.21 -14.37
N ALA A 78 18.33 -17.83 -14.91
CA ALA A 78 18.45 -19.12 -15.61
C ALA A 78 19.35 -19.01 -16.86
N LEU A 79 19.25 -17.92 -17.62
CA LEU A 79 20.16 -17.64 -18.74
C LEU A 79 21.58 -17.39 -18.25
N LYS A 80 21.78 -16.62 -17.19
CA LYS A 80 23.10 -16.38 -16.60
C LYS A 80 23.75 -17.68 -16.12
N ASP A 81 22.99 -18.54 -15.45
CA ASP A 81 23.46 -19.87 -15.03
C ASP A 81 23.78 -20.76 -16.24
N ALA A 82 23.05 -20.63 -17.36
CA ALA A 82 23.33 -21.33 -18.62
C ALA A 82 24.55 -20.80 -19.40
N PHE A 83 24.88 -19.50 -19.27
CA PHE A 83 26.01 -18.86 -19.95
C PHE A 83 27.28 -18.75 -19.08
N HIS A 84 27.23 -19.20 -17.82
CA HIS A 84 28.37 -19.25 -16.90
C HIS A 84 29.36 -20.41 -17.15
N GLU A 85 29.57 -20.81 -18.41
CA GLU A 85 30.80 -21.49 -18.83
C GLU A 85 31.93 -20.53 -19.22
N PHE A 86 31.66 -19.22 -19.35
CA PHE A 86 32.69 -18.21 -19.60
C PHE A 86 32.81 -17.23 -18.44
N LYS A 87 34.03 -17.14 -17.89
CA LYS A 87 34.45 -16.35 -16.73
C LYS A 87 33.96 -14.89 -16.80
N GLU A 88 33.22 -14.43 -15.79
CA GLU A 88 32.97 -13.00 -15.57
C GLU A 88 34.03 -12.44 -14.61
N GLU A 89 34.96 -11.63 -15.14
CA GLU A 89 35.66 -10.64 -14.31
C GLU A 89 34.63 -9.60 -13.81
N PRO A 90 34.74 -9.12 -12.56
CA PRO A 90 33.73 -8.26 -11.99
C PRO A 90 33.79 -6.85 -12.60
N ASP A 91 32.83 -6.50 -13.46
CA ASP A 91 32.67 -5.13 -13.98
C ASP A 91 32.10 -4.20 -12.90
N HIS A 92 32.96 -3.32 -12.37
CA HIS A 92 32.64 -2.38 -11.28
C HIS A 92 32.01 -1.05 -11.74
N ARG A 93 31.56 -0.92 -12.99
CA ARG A 93 31.13 0.38 -13.55
C ARG A 93 29.76 0.88 -13.11
N PHE A 94 28.93 0.09 -12.42
CA PHE A 94 27.50 0.43 -12.27
C PHE A 94 26.98 0.78 -10.86
N ILE A 95 27.79 0.71 -9.78
CA ILE A 95 27.20 0.65 -8.42
C ILE A 95 27.26 1.94 -7.58
N SER A 96 28.20 2.88 -7.72
CA SER A 96 28.36 3.90 -6.66
C SER A 96 27.67 5.26 -6.86
N GLU A 97 27.46 5.75 -8.08
CA GLU A 97 27.23 7.20 -8.25
C GLU A 97 25.76 7.66 -8.26
N LYS A 98 24.79 6.80 -8.57
CA LYS A 98 23.38 7.22 -8.76
C LYS A 98 22.45 7.00 -7.57
N ARG A 99 22.89 6.31 -6.51
CA ARG A 99 22.07 6.10 -5.30
C ARG A 99 22.00 7.32 -4.37
N GLY A 100 22.89 8.30 -4.52
CA GLY A 100 23.00 9.42 -3.58
C GLY A 100 21.92 10.50 -3.68
N ARG A 101 21.28 10.70 -4.85
CA ARG A 101 20.48 11.92 -5.09
C ARG A 101 19.13 11.94 -4.37
N PHE A 102 18.52 10.77 -4.16
CA PHE A 102 17.25 10.63 -3.43
C PHE A 102 17.47 10.79 -1.91
N PHE A 103 18.49 10.13 -1.35
CA PHE A 103 18.86 10.28 0.06
C PHE A 103 19.35 11.69 0.40
N LYS A 104 20.06 12.35 -0.52
CA LYS A 104 20.53 13.75 -0.36
C LYS A 104 19.39 14.77 -0.35
N LEU A 105 18.25 14.46 -0.97
CA LEU A 105 17.05 15.30 -0.87
C LEU A 105 16.33 15.09 0.46
N MET A 106 16.24 13.85 0.94
CA MET A 106 15.65 13.54 2.25
C MET A 106 16.42 14.17 3.42
N ASP A 107 17.76 14.13 3.39
CA ASP A 107 18.62 14.79 4.38
C ASP A 107 18.45 16.31 4.42
N LYS A 108 18.19 16.94 3.27
CA LYS A 108 17.99 18.39 3.17
C LYS A 108 16.68 18.85 3.82
N PHE A 109 15.64 18.01 3.78
CA PHE A 109 14.36 18.31 4.43
C PHE A 109 14.35 17.90 5.91
N SER A 110 15.19 16.96 6.35
CA SER A 110 15.27 16.60 7.78
C SER A 110 16.11 17.57 8.61
N THR A 111 16.93 18.41 7.98
CA THR A 111 17.77 19.42 8.66
C THR A 111 17.22 20.85 8.57
N ALA A 112 16.11 21.07 7.85
CA ALA A 112 15.46 22.37 7.72
C ALA A 112 14.52 22.74 8.88
N GLU A 113 14.43 21.90 9.92
CA GLU A 113 13.63 22.15 11.12
C GLU A 113 14.54 22.18 12.36
N LYS A 114 15.31 23.26 12.48
CA LYS A 114 15.87 23.78 13.73
C LYS A 114 15.89 25.29 13.68
#